data_AF-A0A1I5BIC6-F1
#
_entry.id   AF-A0A1I5BIC6-F1
#
_cell.length_a   1.000
_cell.length_b   1.000
_cell.length_c   1.000
_cell.angle_alpha   90.00
_cell.angle_beta   90.00
_cell.angle_gamma   90.00
#
_symmetry.space_group_name_H-M   'P 1'
#
loop_
_entity.id
_entity.type
_entity.pdbx_description
1 polymer ?
#
loop_
_entity_poly.entity_id
_entity_poly.type
_entity_poly.pdbx_seq_one_letter_code
_entity_poly.pdbx_strand_id
1 'polypeptide(L)'
;MKKSHRTSPFYLFPNILLIVIGNSVFAQTGKVGINTTTPTEILDVKGTLRVRSLPNTGTANSIYTTGTDAHSGATPTQTFTGTTPLMINTNGVLGTTTFSNLVPNNTAPNFNTTNTSGAMLVIKRFTIGDWASGQNGNLGFDTGMSVANWEAILSGWMSTFTNNSTASSASQIFGTPNQFGFRMRAQTGGAATWRIIGDIATVNEAQIVDVLFISKKNVATETRTN
;
A
#
# COMPACT_ATOMS: atom_id res chain seq x y z
N MET A 1 50.14 73.42 -52.00
CA MET A 1 48.94 72.61 -52.31
C MET A 1 48.46 71.91 -51.03
N LYS A 2 47.14 71.83 -50.85
CA LYS A 2 46.37 71.41 -49.66
C LYS A 2 46.36 69.87 -49.46
N LYS A 3 46.40 69.46 -48.18
CA LYS A 3 45.77 68.29 -47.48
C LYS A 3 45.54 66.95 -48.22
N SER A 4 45.90 65.84 -47.55
CA SER A 4 44.98 64.83 -46.93
C SER A 4 45.75 63.50 -46.70
N HIS A 5 46.25 63.16 -45.51
CA HIS A 5 45.59 62.43 -44.40
C HIS A 5 44.77 61.16 -44.76
N ARG A 6 45.35 60.00 -44.36
CA ARG A 6 44.77 58.71 -43.91
C ARG A 6 44.06 57.81 -44.92
N THR A 7 44.52 56.56 -45.01
CA THR A 7 43.83 55.37 -44.44
C THR A 7 44.76 54.15 -44.40
N SER A 8 44.84 53.52 -43.24
CA SER A 8 45.06 52.07 -43.05
C SER A 8 43.85 51.60 -42.22
N PRO A 9 43.46 50.30 -42.14
CA PRO A 9 44.28 49.10 -42.37
C PRO A 9 43.46 47.87 -42.89
N PHE A 10 44.06 46.69 -42.67
CA PHE A 10 43.39 45.42 -42.35
C PHE A 10 43.00 44.51 -43.53
N TYR A 11 43.99 43.75 -44.01
CA TYR A 11 43.73 42.53 -44.76
C TYR A 11 43.12 41.46 -43.85
N LEU A 12 42.07 40.83 -44.38
CA LEU A 12 41.38 39.64 -43.91
C LEU A 12 42.27 38.70 -43.08
N PHE A 13 41.76 38.18 -41.97
CA PHE A 13 41.49 36.75 -41.69
C PHE A 13 40.69 36.71 -40.36
N PRO A 14 39.66 35.86 -40.15
CA PRO A 14 39.71 34.43 -40.47
C PRO A 14 38.41 33.81 -41.02
N ASN A 15 38.56 32.89 -41.97
CA ASN A 15 37.57 31.83 -42.22
C ASN A 15 37.62 30.78 -41.09
N ILE A 16 37.25 31.16 -39.88
CA ILE A 16 36.76 30.23 -38.85
C ILE A 16 35.50 30.88 -38.28
N LEU A 17 34.39 30.68 -39.00
CA LEU A 17 33.11 30.55 -38.33
C LEU A 17 33.04 29.09 -37.87
N LEU A 18 33.58 28.80 -36.68
CA LEU A 18 33.30 27.53 -36.02
C LEU A 18 31.81 27.58 -35.67
N ILE A 19 30.98 26.94 -36.50
CA ILE A 19 29.59 26.65 -36.18
C ILE A 19 29.62 25.64 -35.02
N VAL A 20 29.73 26.15 -33.79
CA VAL A 20 29.36 25.40 -32.57
C VAL A 20 27.83 25.39 -32.48
N ILE A 21 27.16 24.96 -33.55
CA ILE A 21 25.70 24.87 -33.65
C ILE A 21 25.30 23.48 -34.19
N GLY A 22 26.22 22.51 -34.13
CA GLY A 22 25.98 21.15 -34.63
C GLY A 22 25.43 20.18 -33.57
N ASN A 23 25.76 20.35 -32.29
CA ASN A 23 25.45 19.33 -31.26
C ASN A 23 25.20 19.88 -29.85
N SER A 24 25.16 21.19 -29.65
CA SER A 24 25.03 21.77 -28.31
C SER A 24 23.84 22.72 -28.32
N VAL A 25 22.79 22.33 -27.61
CA VAL A 25 21.60 23.15 -27.36
C VAL A 25 20.64 23.23 -28.56
N PHE A 26 20.03 22.09 -28.94
CA PHE A 26 18.58 22.16 -29.09
C PHE A 26 18.09 22.64 -27.72
N ALA A 27 17.76 23.93 -27.62
CA ALA A 27 16.97 24.42 -26.52
C ALA A 27 15.71 23.55 -26.53
N GLN A 28 15.65 22.58 -25.62
CA GLN A 28 14.53 21.70 -25.44
C GLN A 28 13.39 22.56 -24.88
N THR A 29 12.72 23.30 -25.76
CA THR A 29 11.61 24.19 -25.43
C THR A 29 10.33 23.41 -25.10
N GLY A 30 10.40 22.08 -24.95
CA GLY A 30 9.24 21.25 -24.64
C GLY A 30 9.51 20.06 -23.70
N LYS A 31 10.55 19.25 -23.96
CA LYS A 31 10.82 18.01 -23.21
C LYS A 31 12.31 17.66 -23.18
N VAL A 32 12.75 17.10 -22.06
CA VAL A 32 14.10 16.59 -21.82
C VAL A 32 14.08 15.06 -21.90
N GLY A 33 14.72 14.52 -22.94
CA GLY A 33 14.97 13.08 -23.07
C GLY A 33 16.40 12.73 -22.68
N ILE A 34 16.58 11.76 -21.78
CA ILE A 34 17.87 11.14 -21.46
C ILE A 34 17.87 9.74 -22.06
N ASN A 35 18.78 9.48 -23.00
CA ASN A 35 18.86 8.22 -23.74
C ASN A 35 17.60 7.89 -24.59
N THR A 36 16.86 8.92 -24.99
CA THR A 36 15.70 8.84 -25.88
C THR A 36 15.58 10.10 -26.72
N THR A 37 15.25 9.98 -28.00
CA THR A 37 15.03 11.11 -28.91
C THR A 37 13.55 11.47 -29.03
N THR A 38 12.65 10.67 -28.46
CA THR A 38 11.20 10.84 -28.51
C THR A 38 10.61 10.78 -27.09
N PRO A 39 10.91 11.76 -26.23
CA PRO A 39 10.46 11.75 -24.84
C PRO A 39 8.93 11.80 -24.73
N THR A 40 8.36 10.91 -23.92
CA THR A 40 6.89 10.86 -23.68
C THR A 40 6.46 11.85 -22.60
N GLU A 41 7.33 12.17 -21.65
CA GLU A 41 7.10 13.10 -20.53
C GLU A 41 8.04 14.32 -20.60
N ILE A 42 7.80 15.33 -19.74
CA ILE A 42 8.66 16.53 -19.66
C ILE A 42 10.11 16.15 -19.35
N LEU A 43 10.31 15.17 -18.47
CA LEU A 43 11.58 14.51 -18.24
C LEU A 43 11.37 13.01 -18.42
N ASP A 44 11.99 12.45 -19.46
CA ASP A 44 11.92 11.02 -19.78
C ASP A 44 13.34 10.43 -19.73
N VAL A 45 13.53 9.44 -18.86
CA VAL A 45 14.81 8.75 -18.67
C VAL A 45 14.64 7.30 -19.08
N LYS A 46 15.18 6.95 -20.25
CA LYS A 46 15.29 5.56 -20.69
C LYS A 46 16.48 4.88 -19.99
N GLY A 47 16.32 4.62 -18.69
CA GLY A 47 17.35 4.07 -17.81
C GLY A 47 16.99 4.22 -16.32
N THR A 48 17.99 4.39 -15.46
CA THR A 48 17.81 4.56 -14.01
C THR A 48 18.12 5.99 -13.59
N LEU A 49 17.21 6.62 -12.83
CA LEU A 49 17.45 7.91 -12.17
C LEU A 49 18.08 7.69 -10.78
N ARG A 50 19.24 8.29 -10.52
CA ARG A 50 19.85 8.36 -9.18
C ARG A 50 19.76 9.77 -8.63
N VAL A 51 19.09 9.94 -7.49
CA VAL A 51 19.08 11.20 -6.73
C VAL A 51 20.03 11.06 -5.54
N ARG A 52 21.02 11.95 -5.43
CA ARG A 52 22.06 11.87 -4.37
C ARG A 52 21.66 12.52 -3.06
N SER A 53 20.79 13.52 -3.12
CA SER A 53 20.33 14.29 -1.96
C SER A 53 18.83 14.51 -2.08
N LEU A 54 18.10 14.13 -1.04
CA LEU A 54 16.68 14.39 -0.86
C LEU A 54 16.50 14.98 0.55
N PRO A 55 15.69 16.03 0.72
CA PRO A 55 15.45 16.61 2.04
C PRO A 55 14.59 15.67 2.89
N ASN A 56 14.89 15.62 4.19
CA ASN A 56 14.00 14.97 5.16
C ASN A 56 12.86 15.92 5.54
N THR A 57 11.67 15.38 5.77
CA THR A 57 10.54 16.16 6.29
C THR A 57 10.93 16.89 7.57
N GLY A 58 10.63 18.18 7.65
CA GLY A 58 10.99 19.07 8.76
C GLY A 58 12.37 19.73 8.62
N THR A 59 13.17 19.40 7.60
CA THR A 59 14.48 20.04 7.40
C THR A 59 14.29 21.48 6.93
N ALA A 60 14.58 22.44 7.80
CA ALA A 60 14.58 23.87 7.48
C ALA A 60 15.64 24.20 6.42
N ASN A 61 15.37 25.22 5.60
CA ASN A 61 16.30 25.69 4.56
C ASN A 61 16.84 24.55 3.69
N SER A 62 15.94 23.73 3.12
CA SER A 62 16.30 22.59 2.26
C SER A 62 15.73 22.68 0.85
N ILE A 63 14.90 23.68 0.56
CA ILE A 63 14.32 23.95 -0.77
C ILE A 63 14.72 25.34 -1.24
N TYR A 64 15.07 25.45 -2.52
CA TYR A 64 15.54 26.67 -3.19
C TYR A 64 14.41 27.53 -3.79
N THR A 65 13.28 27.65 -3.11
CA THR A 65 12.14 28.50 -3.54
C THR A 65 11.81 29.53 -2.47
N THR A 66 11.21 30.67 -2.80
CA THR A 66 10.87 31.74 -1.83
C THR A 66 9.46 31.60 -1.22
N GLY A 67 8.84 30.42 -1.34
CA GLY A 67 7.43 30.20 -0.94
C GLY A 67 6.38 30.73 -1.92
N THR A 68 6.81 31.41 -2.99
CA THR A 68 5.98 31.93 -4.10
C THR A 68 6.49 31.41 -5.45
N ASP A 69 7.01 30.17 -5.47
CA ASP A 69 7.61 29.48 -6.62
C ASP A 69 8.83 30.16 -7.29
N ALA A 70 9.22 31.37 -6.86
CA ALA A 70 10.45 31.99 -7.32
C ALA A 70 11.68 31.29 -6.70
N HIS A 71 12.76 31.16 -7.49
CA HIS A 71 14.00 30.58 -7.02
C HIS A 71 14.67 31.48 -5.97
N SER A 72 15.14 30.90 -4.86
CA SER A 72 15.78 31.65 -3.76
C SER A 72 17.25 32.05 -4.03
N GLY A 73 17.78 31.69 -5.20
CA GLY A 73 19.17 31.98 -5.58
C GLY A 73 20.15 31.00 -4.92
N ALA A 74 21.17 31.53 -4.23
CA ALA A 74 22.31 30.72 -3.77
C ALA A 74 22.03 29.87 -2.53
N THR A 75 21.02 30.23 -1.72
CA THR A 75 20.74 29.55 -0.45
C THR A 75 19.31 29.03 -0.42
N PRO A 76 19.08 27.80 0.09
CA PRO A 76 17.73 27.30 0.32
C PRO A 76 17.07 28.05 1.48
N THR A 77 15.76 28.30 1.38
CA THR A 77 15.03 29.16 2.34
C THR A 77 13.77 28.50 2.93
N GLN A 78 13.27 27.41 2.33
CA GLN A 78 12.06 26.74 2.84
C GLN A 78 12.37 25.45 3.57
N THR A 79 11.49 25.14 4.52
CA THR A 79 11.40 23.81 5.14
C THR A 79 10.70 22.84 4.20
N PHE A 80 11.29 21.66 3.98
CA PHE A 80 10.60 20.58 3.28
C PHE A 80 9.58 19.91 4.19
N THR A 81 8.32 19.85 3.75
CA THR A 81 7.22 19.16 4.44
C THR A 81 6.57 18.18 3.48
N GLY A 82 6.91 16.89 3.58
CA GLY A 82 6.28 15.85 2.76
C GLY A 82 4.79 15.68 3.11
N THR A 83 3.91 15.79 2.12
CA THR A 83 2.44 15.73 2.31
C THR A 83 1.80 14.49 1.69
N THR A 84 2.39 13.96 0.62
CA THR A 84 1.87 12.78 -0.09
C THR A 84 3.01 11.83 -0.48
N PRO A 85 2.78 10.52 -0.47
CA PRO A 85 3.71 9.53 -1.01
C PRO A 85 3.84 9.66 -2.54
N LEU A 86 5.02 9.27 -3.04
CA LEU A 86 5.28 9.06 -4.46
C LEU A 86 4.85 7.66 -4.87
N MET A 87 4.26 7.55 -6.05
CA MET A 87 3.82 6.29 -6.67
C MET A 87 4.30 6.25 -8.12
N ILE A 88 4.27 5.07 -8.74
CA ILE A 88 4.63 4.87 -10.15
C ILE A 88 3.51 4.07 -10.82
N ASN A 89 3.10 4.48 -12.02
CA ASN A 89 2.11 3.73 -12.81
C ASN A 89 2.76 2.66 -13.70
N THR A 90 1.95 1.93 -14.49
CA THR A 90 2.43 0.87 -15.40
C THR A 90 3.39 1.36 -16.48
N ASN A 91 3.38 2.65 -16.79
CA ASN A 91 4.25 3.27 -17.79
C ASN A 91 5.53 3.84 -17.17
N GLY A 92 5.76 3.66 -15.86
CA GLY A 92 6.94 4.19 -15.18
C GLY A 92 6.85 5.68 -14.80
N VAL A 93 5.68 6.32 -14.97
CA VAL A 93 5.49 7.74 -14.66
C VAL A 93 5.26 7.92 -13.16
N LEU A 94 6.05 8.83 -12.55
CA LEU A 94 5.90 9.22 -11.15
C LEU A 94 4.64 10.07 -10.96
N GLY A 95 3.84 9.72 -9.96
CA GLY A 95 2.70 10.50 -9.50
C GLY A 95 2.64 10.56 -7.98
N THR A 96 1.58 11.17 -7.46
CA THR A 96 1.29 11.16 -6.02
C THR A 96 0.00 10.40 -5.77
N THR A 97 -0.19 9.97 -4.52
CA THR A 97 -1.46 9.42 -4.07
C THR A 97 -1.79 9.92 -2.67
N THR A 98 -3.04 9.80 -2.25
CA THR A 98 -3.40 10.03 -0.85
C THR A 98 -3.06 8.80 -0.02
N PHE A 99 -2.79 8.96 1.27
CA PHE A 99 -2.55 7.81 2.15
C PHE A 99 -3.73 6.83 2.20
N SER A 100 -4.97 7.30 1.99
CA SER A 100 -6.16 6.44 1.88
C SER A 100 -6.07 5.43 0.75
N ASN A 101 -5.30 5.74 -0.29
CA ASN A 101 -5.15 4.87 -1.46
C ASN A 101 -3.98 3.88 -1.29
N LEU A 102 -3.10 4.08 -0.30
CA LEU A 102 -2.03 3.14 0.05
C LEU A 102 -2.51 1.98 0.93
N VAL A 103 -3.59 2.19 1.68
CA VAL A 103 -4.25 1.15 2.48
C VAL A 103 -5.63 0.94 1.86
N PRO A 104 -5.79 0.00 0.90
CA PRO A 104 -7.07 -0.23 0.26
C PRO A 104 -8.14 -0.47 1.32
N ASN A 105 -9.19 0.34 1.30
CA ASN A 105 -10.38 0.15 2.12
C ASN A 105 -11.57 -0.23 1.20
N ASN A 106 -12.76 -0.39 1.77
CA ASN A 106 -13.95 -0.79 1.01
C ASN A 106 -14.43 0.21 -0.06
N THR A 107 -13.83 1.40 -0.17
CA THR A 107 -14.13 2.40 -1.20
C THR A 107 -13.17 2.35 -2.39
N ALA A 108 -12.08 1.57 -2.31
CA ALA A 108 -11.19 1.36 -3.45
C ALA A 108 -11.84 0.45 -4.50
N PRO A 109 -11.82 0.80 -5.80
CA PRO A 109 -12.36 -0.04 -6.86
C PRO A 109 -11.67 -1.41 -6.87
N ASN A 110 -12.45 -2.48 -7.02
CA ASN A 110 -12.02 -3.89 -7.00
C ASN A 110 -11.52 -4.42 -5.64
N PHE A 111 -11.70 -3.69 -4.53
CA PHE A 111 -11.46 -4.25 -3.20
C PHE A 111 -12.50 -5.34 -2.90
N ASN A 112 -12.04 -6.52 -2.49
CA ASN A 112 -12.88 -7.61 -2.03
C ASN A 112 -12.34 -8.21 -0.74
N THR A 113 -13.22 -8.79 0.07
CA THR A 113 -12.90 -9.46 1.34
C THR A 113 -13.00 -10.99 1.23
N THR A 114 -12.92 -11.53 0.01
CA THR A 114 -13.02 -12.97 -0.25
C THR A 114 -11.64 -13.62 -0.26
N ASN A 115 -11.60 -14.94 -0.48
CA ASN A 115 -10.36 -15.71 -0.56
C ASN A 115 -9.36 -15.18 -1.62
N THR A 116 -9.84 -14.43 -2.61
CA THR A 116 -9.05 -13.88 -3.71
C THR A 116 -8.62 -12.43 -3.47
N SER A 117 -8.77 -11.90 -2.25
CA SER A 117 -8.37 -10.54 -1.93
C SER A 117 -6.87 -10.32 -2.15
N GLY A 118 -6.50 -9.16 -2.71
CA GLY A 118 -5.12 -8.70 -2.82
C GLY A 118 -4.61 -8.01 -1.55
N ALA A 119 -5.46 -7.82 -0.54
CA ALA A 119 -5.10 -7.12 0.68
C ALA A 119 -4.11 -7.94 1.54
N MET A 120 -3.25 -7.24 2.30
CA MET A 120 -2.41 -7.88 3.31
C MET A 120 -3.23 -8.37 4.51
N LEU A 121 -4.24 -7.58 4.91
CA LEU A 121 -5.09 -7.82 6.06
C LEU A 121 -6.56 -7.70 5.63
N VAL A 122 -7.39 -8.63 6.07
CA VAL A 122 -8.84 -8.59 5.85
C VAL A 122 -9.53 -8.91 7.17
N ILE A 123 -10.40 -8.02 7.65
CA ILE A 123 -11.28 -8.33 8.79
C ILE A 123 -12.65 -8.71 8.23
N LYS A 124 -13.16 -9.87 8.61
CA LYS A 124 -14.53 -10.29 8.28
C LYS A 124 -15.33 -10.49 9.55
N ARG A 125 -16.55 -9.99 9.51
CA ARG A 125 -17.58 -10.20 10.52
C ARG A 125 -18.47 -11.36 10.11
N PHE A 126 -18.66 -12.31 11.01
CA PHE A 126 -19.58 -13.43 10.82
C PHE A 126 -20.67 -13.39 11.87
N THR A 127 -21.91 -13.52 11.41
CA THR A 127 -23.05 -13.84 12.29
C THR A 127 -23.16 -15.35 12.34
N ILE A 128 -22.98 -15.91 13.53
CA ILE A 128 -23.09 -17.34 13.78
C ILE A 128 -24.43 -17.55 14.47
N GLY A 129 -25.32 -18.31 13.83
CA GLY A 129 -26.55 -18.81 14.42
C GLY A 129 -26.34 -20.12 15.16
N ASP A 130 -27.38 -20.62 15.81
CA ASP A 130 -27.52 -21.99 16.37
C ASP A 130 -27.42 -23.05 15.26
N TRP A 131 -26.24 -23.18 14.66
CA TRP A 131 -25.96 -24.19 13.66
C TRP A 131 -25.24 -25.33 14.37
N ALA A 132 -25.97 -26.43 14.58
CA ALA A 132 -25.47 -27.63 15.24
C ALA A 132 -24.12 -28.04 14.63
N SER A 133 -23.16 -28.24 15.53
CA SER A 133 -21.84 -28.75 15.23
C SER A 133 -21.91 -30.15 14.58
N GLY A 134 -22.14 -30.21 13.26
CA GLY A 134 -21.87 -31.40 12.45
C GLY A 134 -23.02 -32.28 11.99
N GLN A 135 -23.78 -31.82 11.01
CA GLN A 135 -24.44 -32.75 10.09
C GLN A 135 -23.67 -32.75 8.77
N ASN A 136 -23.12 -33.93 8.42
CA ASN A 136 -22.40 -34.27 7.17
C ASN A 136 -20.90 -33.94 7.10
N GLY A 137 -20.14 -34.23 8.16
CA GLY A 137 -18.68 -34.44 8.07
C GLY A 137 -17.79 -33.19 8.10
N ASN A 138 -18.35 -31.99 8.04
CA ASN A 138 -17.61 -30.72 8.18
C ASN A 138 -18.14 -29.91 9.36
N LEU A 139 -17.58 -30.12 10.55
CA LEU A 139 -17.96 -29.42 11.78
C LEU A 139 -17.60 -27.91 11.70
N GLY A 140 -18.59 -27.02 11.87
CA GLY A 140 -18.40 -25.57 12.06
C GLY A 140 -18.77 -24.67 10.87
N PHE A 141 -18.91 -23.37 11.16
CA PHE A 141 -19.22 -22.31 10.20
C PHE A 141 -18.02 -22.05 9.28
N ASP A 142 -18.25 -22.11 7.97
CA ASP A 142 -17.22 -21.89 6.95
C ASP A 142 -16.99 -20.40 6.69
N THR A 143 -15.76 -19.93 6.87
CA THR A 143 -15.42 -18.52 6.62
C THR A 143 -15.28 -18.17 5.12
N GLY A 144 -15.16 -19.20 4.28
CA GLY A 144 -14.83 -19.09 2.86
C GLY A 144 -13.39 -18.67 2.58
N MET A 145 -12.53 -18.53 3.60
CA MET A 145 -11.12 -18.13 3.46
C MET A 145 -10.23 -19.37 3.50
N SER A 146 -9.43 -19.60 2.46
CA SER A 146 -8.60 -20.79 2.37
C SER A 146 -7.42 -20.76 3.35
N VAL A 147 -7.16 -21.89 3.99
CA VAL A 147 -6.01 -22.05 4.91
C VAL A 147 -4.66 -21.99 4.19
N ALA A 148 -4.66 -22.20 2.87
CA ALA A 148 -3.46 -22.11 2.03
C ALA A 148 -3.07 -20.65 1.74
N ASN A 149 -4.06 -19.76 1.62
CA ASN A 149 -3.84 -18.36 1.26
C ASN A 149 -3.76 -17.45 2.48
N TRP A 150 -4.42 -17.82 3.58
CA TRP A 150 -4.65 -16.95 4.73
C TRP A 150 -4.26 -17.64 6.02
N GLU A 151 -3.63 -16.88 6.91
CA GLU A 151 -3.60 -17.16 8.35
C GLU A 151 -4.75 -16.42 9.01
N ALA A 152 -5.31 -16.96 10.09
CA ALA A 152 -6.50 -16.36 10.69
C ALA A 152 -6.44 -16.30 12.21
N ILE A 153 -6.91 -15.19 12.74
CA ILE A 153 -6.93 -14.89 14.17
C ILE A 153 -8.35 -14.47 14.55
N LEU A 154 -8.95 -15.20 15.49
CA LEU A 154 -10.20 -14.77 16.11
C LEU A 154 -9.95 -13.57 17.01
N SER A 155 -10.81 -12.57 16.90
CA SER A 155 -10.89 -11.48 17.88
C SER A 155 -12.17 -11.61 18.70
N GLY A 156 -12.08 -11.35 20.01
CA GLY A 156 -13.22 -11.26 20.92
C GLY A 156 -13.84 -12.60 21.35
N TRP A 157 -13.11 -13.42 22.13
CA TRP A 157 -13.69 -14.63 22.75
C TRP A 157 -13.75 -14.50 24.27
N MET A 158 -14.96 -14.26 24.79
CA MET A 158 -15.47 -14.68 26.11
C MET A 158 -16.88 -14.08 26.24
N SER A 159 -17.91 -14.89 26.48
CA SER A 159 -19.10 -14.34 27.13
C SER A 159 -19.45 -15.16 28.37
N THR A 160 -19.93 -14.45 29.39
CA THR A 160 -20.26 -15.02 30.69
C THR A 160 -21.75 -15.26 30.73
N PHE A 161 -22.19 -16.49 30.97
CA PHE A 161 -23.59 -16.76 31.21
C PHE A 161 -23.99 -16.28 32.59
N THR A 162 -24.88 -15.29 32.65
CA THR A 162 -25.56 -14.89 33.87
C THR A 162 -26.75 -15.85 34.07
N ASN A 163 -26.76 -16.58 35.18
CA ASN A 163 -27.85 -17.50 35.52
C ASN A 163 -29.22 -16.79 35.41
N ASN A 164 -30.12 -17.26 34.55
CA ASN A 164 -31.55 -16.96 34.67
C ASN A 164 -32.23 -18.15 35.37
N SER A 165 -32.34 -18.04 36.69
CA SER A 165 -32.91 -19.09 37.53
C SER A 165 -34.43 -19.13 37.42
N THR A 166 -34.95 -20.02 36.59
CA THR A 166 -36.18 -20.83 36.86
C THR A 166 -36.24 -22.13 36.07
N ALA A 167 -35.40 -22.32 35.04
CA ALA A 167 -35.27 -23.60 34.36
C ALA A 167 -33.93 -24.26 34.74
N SER A 168 -34.03 -25.49 35.22
CA SER A 168 -32.96 -26.40 35.57
C SER A 168 -31.81 -26.42 34.55
N SER A 169 -30.57 -26.48 35.06
CA SER A 169 -29.38 -27.10 34.42
C SER A 169 -28.26 -26.24 33.82
N ALA A 170 -28.15 -24.93 34.04
CA ALA A 170 -26.84 -24.26 33.82
C ALA A 170 -25.76 -24.80 34.81
N SER A 171 -26.19 -25.11 36.03
CA SER A 171 -25.36 -25.70 37.09
C SER A 171 -25.00 -27.18 36.89
N GLN A 172 -25.68 -27.91 35.99
CA GLN A 172 -25.46 -29.37 35.84
C GLN A 172 -24.56 -29.72 34.65
N ILE A 173 -24.19 -28.74 33.82
CA ILE A 173 -23.31 -28.97 32.68
C ILE A 173 -21.83 -28.76 33.08
N PHE A 174 -21.54 -27.89 34.06
CA PHE A 174 -20.16 -27.58 34.47
C PHE A 174 -20.04 -27.42 35.99
N GLY A 175 -19.58 -28.47 36.68
CA GLY A 175 -19.25 -28.45 38.12
C GLY A 175 -18.02 -27.61 38.52
N THR A 176 -17.50 -26.77 37.61
CA THR A 176 -16.49 -25.72 37.85
C THR A 176 -16.77 -24.55 36.91
N PRO A 177 -16.39 -23.30 37.24
CA PRO A 177 -16.60 -22.15 36.36
C PRO A 177 -15.81 -22.34 35.05
N ASN A 178 -16.49 -22.75 33.99
CA ASN A 178 -15.90 -22.98 32.68
C ASN A 178 -16.34 -21.92 31.68
N GLN A 179 -15.33 -21.36 31.00
CA GLN A 179 -15.41 -20.34 29.96
C GLN A 179 -15.85 -21.00 28.63
N PHE A 180 -16.79 -20.42 27.89
CA PHE A 180 -17.00 -20.78 26.48
C PHE A 180 -16.22 -19.83 25.57
N GLY A 181 -15.76 -20.36 24.43
CA GLY A 181 -15.13 -19.56 23.40
C GLY A 181 -15.27 -20.23 22.03
N PHE A 182 -15.52 -19.42 21.00
CA PHE A 182 -15.32 -19.87 19.63
C PHE A 182 -13.85 -20.21 19.42
N ARG A 183 -13.60 -21.29 18.70
CA ARG A 183 -12.27 -21.66 18.24
C ARG A 183 -12.22 -21.66 16.73
N MET A 184 -11.03 -21.41 16.20
CA MET A 184 -10.75 -21.64 14.80
C MET A 184 -10.09 -22.99 14.60
N ARG A 185 -10.47 -23.63 13.50
CA ARG A 185 -9.81 -24.83 13.01
C ARG A 185 -9.59 -24.71 11.52
N ALA A 186 -8.47 -25.24 11.05
CA ALA A 186 -8.30 -25.57 9.65
C ALA A 186 -9.15 -26.80 9.31
N GLN A 187 -9.92 -26.75 8.23
CA GLN A 187 -10.54 -27.97 7.69
C GLN A 187 -9.47 -28.82 6.98
N THR A 188 -9.53 -30.13 7.15
CA THR A 188 -8.70 -31.10 6.40
C THR A 188 -9.48 -31.65 5.20
N GLY A 189 -8.89 -31.64 3.99
CA GLY A 189 -9.53 -32.10 2.75
C GLY A 189 -9.50 -31.08 1.59
N GLY A 190 -10.04 -31.44 0.42
CA GLY A 190 -10.05 -30.59 -0.78
C GLY A 190 -10.83 -29.28 -0.57
N ALA A 191 -10.22 -28.16 -0.97
CA ALA A 191 -10.67 -26.78 -0.68
C ALA A 191 -10.74 -26.42 0.82
N ALA A 192 -9.70 -26.78 1.58
CA ALA A 192 -9.57 -26.44 2.99
C ALA A 192 -9.72 -24.93 3.27
N THR A 193 -10.75 -24.59 4.05
CA THR A 193 -11.01 -23.25 4.59
C THR A 193 -10.86 -23.22 6.10
N TRP A 194 -10.69 -22.01 6.64
CA TRP A 194 -10.82 -21.76 8.06
C TRP A 194 -12.27 -21.90 8.49
N ARG A 195 -12.52 -22.63 9.57
CA ARG A 195 -13.84 -22.80 10.16
C ARG A 195 -13.89 -22.28 11.58
N ILE A 196 -15.02 -21.67 11.92
CA ILE A 196 -15.35 -21.25 13.29
C ILE A 196 -16.18 -22.35 13.92
N ILE A 197 -15.75 -22.83 15.08
CA ILE A 197 -16.45 -23.87 15.85
C ILE A 197 -16.78 -23.37 17.25
N GLY A 198 -17.95 -23.76 17.73
CA GLY A 198 -18.51 -23.43 19.04
C GLY A 198 -20.01 -23.66 18.96
N ASP A 199 -20.56 -24.35 19.97
CA ASP A 199 -21.96 -24.77 20.05
C ASP A 199 -22.23 -25.05 21.54
N ILE A 200 -23.32 -24.52 22.10
CA ILE A 200 -23.81 -24.89 23.42
C ILE A 200 -25.22 -25.41 23.25
N ALA A 201 -25.33 -26.73 23.33
CA ALA A 201 -26.62 -27.41 23.29
C ALA A 201 -27.62 -26.71 24.23
N THR A 202 -28.80 -26.40 23.71
CA THR A 202 -29.95 -25.77 24.40
C THR A 202 -29.92 -24.24 24.56
N VAL A 203 -28.90 -23.54 24.06
CA VAL A 203 -28.89 -22.07 23.98
C VAL A 203 -29.11 -21.65 22.53
N ASN A 204 -29.89 -20.60 22.27
CA ASN A 204 -30.01 -20.01 20.94
C ASN A 204 -28.97 -18.89 20.80
N GLU A 205 -27.84 -19.16 20.15
CA GLU A 205 -26.81 -18.16 19.92
C GLU A 205 -27.03 -17.41 18.61
N ALA A 206 -27.27 -16.10 18.73
CA ALA A 206 -27.00 -15.14 17.65
C ALA A 206 -25.78 -14.32 18.06
N GLN A 207 -24.59 -14.72 17.59
CA GLN A 207 -23.34 -14.06 17.98
C GLN A 207 -22.58 -13.53 16.79
N ILE A 208 -21.85 -12.45 17.03
CA ILE A 208 -20.96 -11.83 16.06
C ILE A 208 -19.53 -12.24 16.40
N VAL A 209 -18.81 -12.77 15.41
CA VAL A 209 -17.39 -13.07 15.51
C VAL A 209 -16.65 -12.32 14.43
N ASP A 210 -15.66 -11.51 14.84
CA ASP A 210 -14.75 -10.83 13.94
C ASP A 210 -13.46 -11.63 13.81
N VAL A 211 -13.06 -11.91 12.57
CA VAL A 211 -11.85 -12.68 12.25
C VAL A 211 -10.91 -11.81 11.43
N LEU A 212 -9.68 -11.66 11.92
CA LEU A 212 -8.59 -11.07 11.18
C LEU A 212 -7.89 -12.14 10.34
N PHE A 213 -7.95 -11.99 9.02
CA PHE A 213 -7.19 -12.78 8.07
C PHE A 213 -5.95 -12.03 7.62
N ILE A 214 -4.83 -12.74 7.62
CA ILE A 214 -3.50 -12.24 7.25
C ILE A 214 -3.05 -13.01 6.01
N SER A 215 -2.75 -12.31 4.93
CA SER A 215 -2.34 -12.93 3.67
C SER A 215 -0.97 -13.58 3.80
N LYS A 216 -0.90 -14.90 3.55
CA LYS A 216 0.37 -15.65 3.57
C LYS A 216 1.31 -15.25 2.44
N LYS A 217 0.82 -14.57 1.40
CA LYS A 217 1.66 -14.01 0.32
C LYS A 217 2.50 -12.83 0.79
N ASN A 218 1.99 -12.08 1.77
CA ASN A 218 2.53 -10.79 2.15
C ASN A 218 3.20 -10.80 3.54
N VAL A 219 3.16 -11.94 4.24
CA VAL A 219 3.73 -12.08 5.59
C VAL A 219 4.70 -13.25 5.60
N ALA A 220 5.88 -13.02 6.17
CA ALA A 220 6.85 -14.09 6.43
C ALA A 220 6.23 -15.06 7.45
N THR A 221 6.08 -16.32 7.04
CA THR A 221 5.63 -17.38 7.95
C THR A 221 6.79 -18.34 8.17
N GLU A 222 7.01 -18.73 9.43
CA GLU A 222 7.96 -19.79 9.75
C GLU A 222 7.47 -21.11 9.15
N THR A 223 8.36 -21.86 8.50
CA THR A 223 8.07 -23.25 8.13
C THR A 223 8.14 -24.07 9.40
N ARG A 224 7.00 -24.31 10.06
CA ARG A 224 6.96 -25.17 11.24
C ARG A 224 7.32 -26.60 10.84
N THR A 225 8.51 -27.05 11.19
CA THR A 225 8.85 -28.47 11.23
C THR A 225 8.43 -29.01 12.60
N ASN A 226 7.44 -29.90 12.61
CA ASN A 226 7.08 -30.65 13.82
C ASN A 226 8.20 -31.61 14.23
#